data_AF-A0A7M5TUQ0-F1
#
_entry.id   AF-A0A7M5TUQ0-F1
#
_cell.length_a   1.000
_cell.length_b   1.000
_cell.length_c   1.000
_cell.angle_alpha   90.00
_cell.angle_beta   90.00
_cell.angle_gamma   90.00
#
_symmetry.space_group_name_H-M   'P 1'
#
loop_
_entity.id
_entity.type
_entity.pdbx_description
1 polymer ?
#
loop_
_entity_poly.entity_id
_entity_poly.type
_entity_poly.pdbx_seq_one_letter_code
_entity_poly.pdbx_strand_id
1 'polypeptide(L)'
;MKRVAIIGAGGGGLCAAKHLLSHIGVVEPPVIYEQSNHVGGTWVYEAITPNCDEPFSSMYENLRTNLPKEVMSFPDMSHPRNLPSFLHHTEIKKYIENYAKKFKLYDHIRFQTKVDHVTPNTGGGGWKVTTIENGDKENMETYDSILTLFQTILPTNTRAKESLPKQDHS
;
A
#
# COMPACT_ATOMS: atom_id res chain seq x y z
N MET A 1 15.05 13.22 16.35
CA MET A 1 14.58 11.89 15.91
C MET A 1 14.20 12.01 14.44
N LYS A 2 14.31 10.94 13.65
CA LYS A 2 14.03 11.04 12.20
C LYS A 2 12.53 10.87 11.92
N ARG A 3 11.97 11.69 11.03
CA ARG A 3 10.61 11.54 10.49
C ARG A 3 10.62 10.70 9.23
N VAL A 4 9.78 9.67 9.18
CA VAL A 4 9.67 8.77 8.02
C VAL A 4 8.25 8.73 7.50
N ALA A 5 8.10 8.92 6.19
CA ALA A 5 6.85 8.67 5.47
C ALA A 5 6.90 7.32 4.77
N ILE A 6 5.79 6.59 4.80
CA ILE A 6 5.58 5.35 4.07
C ILE A 6 4.46 5.60 3.06
N ILE A 7 4.68 5.21 1.81
CA ILE A 7 3.68 5.34 0.73
C ILE A 7 3.07 3.95 0.48
N GLY A 8 1.79 3.81 0.80
CA GLY A 8 0.98 2.61 0.64
C GLY A 8 0.82 1.78 1.92
N ALA A 9 -0.42 1.39 2.23
CA ALA A 9 -0.78 0.50 3.35
C ALA A 9 -0.99 -0.96 2.89
N GLY A 10 -0.18 -1.41 1.93
CA GLY A 10 -0.05 -2.81 1.55
C GLY A 10 0.82 -3.61 2.52
N GLY A 11 0.99 -4.91 2.28
CA GLY A 11 1.76 -5.80 3.16
C GLY A 11 3.21 -5.30 3.42
N GLY A 12 3.87 -4.75 2.40
CA GLY A 12 5.20 -4.15 2.54
C GLY A 12 5.20 -2.92 3.46
N GLY A 13 4.31 -1.96 3.22
CA GLY A 13 4.22 -0.73 4.01
C GLY A 13 3.91 -0.99 5.48
N LEU A 14 3.01 -1.94 5.76
CA LEU A 14 2.67 -2.34 7.13
C LEU A 14 3.84 -3.05 7.83
N CYS A 15 4.59 -3.89 7.11
CA CYS A 15 5.80 -4.52 7.64
C CYS A 15 6.86 -3.47 8.00
N ALA A 16 7.12 -2.52 7.09
CA ALA A 16 8.04 -1.41 7.32
C ALA A 16 7.63 -0.55 8.53
N ALA A 17 6.35 -0.18 8.63
CA ALA A 17 5.83 0.60 9.74
C ALA A 17 6.05 -0.10 11.09
N LYS A 18 5.71 -1.39 11.16
CA LYS A 18 5.93 -2.19 12.37
C LYS A 18 7.41 -2.26 12.76
N HIS A 19 8.31 -2.36 11.79
CA HIS A 19 9.75 -2.35 12.04
C HIS A 19 10.25 -0.98 12.54
N LEU A 20 9.76 0.13 11.98
CA LEU A 20 10.13 1.46 12.45
C LEU A 20 9.63 1.72 13.88
N LEU A 21 8.41 1.28 14.19
CA LEU A 21 7.83 1.41 15.53
C LEU A 21 8.58 0.61 16.61
N SER A 22 9.35 -0.42 16.25
CA SER A 22 10.20 -1.13 17.22
C SER A 22 11.50 -0.39 17.55
N HIS A 23 11.85 0.69 16.85
CA HIS A 23 13.07 1.47 17.04
C HIS A 23 12.79 2.82 17.74
N ILE A 24 12.12 2.75 18.89
CA ILE A 24 11.75 3.90 19.71
C ILE A 24 13.01 4.70 20.09
N GLY A 25 12.95 6.03 19.91
CA GLY A 25 14.06 6.95 20.24
C GLY A 25 15.03 7.23 19.08
N VAL A 26 14.95 6.47 17.99
CA VAL A 26 15.72 6.73 16.75
C VAL A 26 14.84 7.40 15.70
N VAL A 27 13.63 6.87 15.52
CA VAL A 27 12.64 7.32 14.54
C VAL A 27 11.36 7.72 15.26
N GLU A 28 10.71 8.79 14.81
CA GLU A 28 9.36 9.14 15.23
C GLU A 28 8.35 8.12 14.68
N PRO A 29 7.15 7.99 15.28
CA PRO A 29 6.09 7.16 14.70
C PRO A 29 5.88 7.52 13.21
N PRO A 30 5.96 6.54 12.29
CA PRO A 30 5.89 6.82 10.87
C PRO A 30 4.49 7.29 10.48
N VAL A 31 4.40 8.04 9.37
CA VAL A 31 3.13 8.37 8.73
C VAL A 31 2.99 7.50 7.48
N ILE A 32 1.90 6.73 7.40
CA ILE A 32 1.58 5.91 6.23
C ILE A 32 0.49 6.62 5.44
N TYR A 33 0.76 6.93 4.18
CA TYR A 33 -0.22 7.50 3.26
C TYR A 33 -0.84 6.38 2.43
N GLU A 34 -2.16 6.26 2.46
CA GLU A 34 -2.93 5.31 1.66
C GLU A 34 -4.00 6.07 0.87
N GLN A 35 -4.02 5.85 -0.45
CA GLN A 35 -4.96 6.53 -1.33
C GLN A 35 -6.38 5.95 -1.21
N SER A 36 -6.52 4.66 -0.88
CA SER A 36 -7.83 4.05 -0.67
C SER A 36 -8.34 4.27 0.76
N ASN A 37 -9.52 3.74 1.08
CA ASN A 37 -10.10 3.78 2.42
C ASN A 37 -9.85 2.50 3.25
N HIS A 38 -8.97 1.60 2.78
CA HIS A 38 -8.74 0.30 3.41
C HIS A 38 -7.30 -0.17 3.24
N VAL A 39 -6.81 -1.02 4.15
CA VAL A 39 -5.51 -1.68 4.01
C VAL A 39 -5.59 -2.89 3.08
N GLY A 40 -4.46 -3.31 2.53
CA GLY A 40 -4.36 -4.54 1.74
C GLY A 40 -3.62 -4.37 0.41
N GLY A 41 -3.60 -3.14 -0.14
CA GLY A 41 -2.97 -2.84 -1.43
C GLY A 41 -3.48 -3.77 -2.53
N THR A 42 -2.56 -4.49 -3.18
CA THR A 42 -2.89 -5.42 -4.27
C THR A 42 -3.93 -6.49 -3.89
N TRP A 43 -4.04 -6.87 -2.62
CA TRP A 43 -4.99 -7.90 -2.15
C TRP A 43 -6.44 -7.44 -2.04
N VAL A 44 -6.71 -6.18 -2.39
CA VAL A 44 -8.06 -5.64 -2.48
C VAL A 44 -8.58 -5.92 -3.89
N TYR A 45 -9.70 -6.62 -3.95
CA TYR A 45 -10.49 -6.77 -5.17
C TYR A 45 -11.54 -5.66 -5.24
N GLU A 46 -11.54 -4.93 -6.35
CA GLU A 46 -12.55 -3.93 -6.69
C GLU A 46 -13.21 -4.38 -8.00
N ALA A 47 -14.52 -4.63 -7.95
CA ALA A 47 -15.26 -5.03 -9.14
C ALA A 47 -15.36 -3.83 -10.10
N ILE A 48 -14.98 -4.04 -11.36
CA ILE A 48 -15.18 -3.02 -12.40
C ILE A 48 -16.67 -2.94 -12.68
N THR A 49 -17.29 -1.82 -12.32
CA THR A 49 -18.66 -1.50 -12.72
C THR A 49 -18.64 -0.30 -13.67
N PRO A 50 -19.69 -0.09 -14.50
CA PRO A 50 -19.73 1.00 -15.49
C PRO A 50 -19.49 2.41 -14.93
N ASN A 51 -19.66 2.60 -13.61
CA ASN A 51 -19.53 3.87 -12.91
C ASN A 51 -18.35 3.92 -11.92
N CYS A 52 -17.46 2.92 -11.95
CA CYS A 52 -16.27 2.91 -11.09
C CYS A 52 -15.07 3.50 -11.82
N ASP A 53 -14.23 4.23 -11.07
CA ASP A 53 -12.87 4.54 -11.50
C ASP A 53 -12.09 3.24 -11.76
N GLU A 54 -11.05 3.31 -12.59
CA GLU A 54 -10.15 2.17 -12.84
C GLU A 54 -9.62 1.61 -11.50
N PRO A 55 -9.67 0.27 -11.31
CA PRO A 55 -9.32 -0.33 -10.03
C PRO A 55 -7.85 -0.09 -9.69
N PHE A 56 -7.58 0.13 -8.40
CA PHE A 56 -6.21 0.40 -7.93
C PHE A 56 -5.30 -0.83 -7.94
N SER A 57 -5.87 -2.02 -8.17
CA SER A 57 -5.18 -3.31 -8.17
C SER A 57 -5.58 -4.14 -9.39
N SER A 58 -4.65 -4.92 -9.94
CA SER A 58 -4.91 -5.92 -10.98
C SER A 58 -5.53 -7.22 -10.45
N MET A 59 -6.15 -7.17 -9.26
CA MET A 59 -6.77 -8.33 -8.61
C MET A 59 -8.03 -8.75 -9.38
N TYR A 60 -8.21 -10.05 -9.60
CA TYR A 60 -9.41 -10.61 -10.22
C TYR A 60 -10.18 -11.51 -9.24
N GLU A 61 -11.48 -11.63 -9.47
CA GLU A 61 -12.45 -12.14 -8.50
C GLU A 61 -12.07 -13.48 -7.87
N ASN A 62 -11.56 -14.42 -8.67
CA ASN A 62 -11.28 -15.79 -8.26
C ASN A 62 -9.79 -16.06 -7.98
N LEU A 63 -8.97 -15.01 -7.80
CA LEU A 63 -7.54 -15.17 -7.60
C LEU A 63 -7.24 -16.00 -6.35
N ARG A 64 -6.38 -17.01 -6.52
CA ARG A 64 -5.73 -17.74 -5.43
C ARG A 64 -4.23 -17.50 -5.48
N THR A 65 -3.59 -17.57 -4.32
CA THR A 65 -2.13 -17.45 -4.23
C THR A 65 -1.46 -18.55 -5.04
N ASN A 66 -0.37 -18.20 -5.72
CA ASN A 66 0.50 -19.15 -6.39
C ASN A 66 1.56 -19.76 -5.45
N LEU A 67 1.72 -19.19 -4.25
CA LEU A 67 2.61 -19.67 -3.21
C LEU A 67 1.82 -20.20 -2.00
N PRO A 68 2.36 -21.19 -1.27
CA PRO A 68 1.77 -21.65 -0.01
C PRO A 68 1.73 -20.53 1.05
N LYS A 69 0.67 -20.52 1.87
CA LYS A 69 0.45 -19.54 2.95
C LYS A 69 1.62 -19.43 3.92
N GLU A 70 2.36 -20.51 4.13
CA GLU A 70 3.50 -20.58 5.02
C GLU A 70 4.64 -19.67 4.55
N VAL A 71 4.88 -19.60 3.23
CA VAL A 71 5.93 -18.76 2.63
C VAL A 71 5.48 -17.29 2.55
N MET A 72 4.17 -17.05 2.49
CA MET A 72 3.59 -15.70 2.43
C MET A 72 3.29 -15.10 3.80
N SER A 73 3.58 -15.81 4.89
CA SER A 73 3.33 -15.32 6.26
C SER A 73 4.37 -14.28 6.67
N PHE A 74 3.96 -13.32 7.50
CA PHE A 74 4.91 -12.46 8.19
C PHE A 74 5.60 -13.29 9.29
N PRO A 75 6.90 -13.09 9.56
CA PRO A 75 7.64 -13.91 10.52
C PRO A 75 7.05 -13.92 11.94
N ASP A 76 6.31 -12.88 12.32
CA ASP A 76 5.69 -12.63 13.62
C ASP A 76 4.16 -12.89 13.64
N MET A 77 3.60 -13.36 12.53
CA MET A 77 2.19 -13.74 12.42
C MET A 77 2.00 -14.84 11.37
N SER A 78 1.73 -16.06 11.84
CA SER A 78 1.39 -17.17 10.94
C SER A 78 -0.09 -17.13 10.52
N HIS A 79 -0.38 -17.64 9.32
CA HIS A 79 -1.76 -17.95 8.94
C HIS A 79 -2.35 -19.08 9.82
N PRO A 80 -3.68 -19.13 10.03
CA PRO A 80 -4.34 -20.25 10.69
C PRO A 80 -4.06 -21.59 10.01
N ARG A 81 -3.75 -22.63 10.81
CA ARG A 81 -3.36 -23.96 10.30
C ARG A 81 -4.48 -24.69 9.54
N ASN A 82 -5.73 -24.38 9.85
CA ASN A 82 -6.90 -25.00 9.23
C ASN A 82 -7.22 -24.46 7.82
N LEU A 83 -6.52 -23.41 7.36
CA LEU A 83 -6.69 -22.89 6.00
C LEU A 83 -5.92 -23.74 4.97
N PRO A 84 -6.38 -23.80 3.71
CA PRO A 84 -5.67 -24.50 2.64
C PRO A 84 -4.30 -23.87 2.37
N SER A 85 -3.40 -24.59 1.69
CA SER A 85 -2.07 -24.05 1.36
C SER A 85 -2.16 -22.85 0.41
N PHE A 86 -3.04 -22.90 -0.58
CA PHE A 86 -3.25 -21.81 -1.55
C PHE A 86 -4.54 -21.07 -1.22
N LEU A 87 -4.40 -19.81 -0.84
CA LEU A 87 -5.46 -19.00 -0.26
C LEU A 87 -6.16 -18.17 -1.34
N HIS A 88 -7.46 -17.96 -1.18
CA HIS A 88 -8.17 -16.95 -1.96
C HIS A 88 -7.71 -15.55 -1.55
N HIS A 89 -7.71 -14.58 -2.46
CA HIS A 89 -7.25 -13.21 -2.18
C HIS A 89 -7.94 -12.58 -0.97
N THR A 90 -9.22 -12.91 -0.73
CA THR A 90 -9.99 -12.43 0.43
C THR A 90 -9.39 -12.87 1.76
N GLU A 91 -8.83 -14.08 1.83
CA GLU A 91 -8.17 -14.58 3.05
C GLU A 91 -6.84 -13.85 3.28
N ILE A 92 -6.10 -13.52 2.22
CA ILE A 92 -4.88 -12.72 2.31
C ILE A 92 -5.19 -11.29 2.76
N LYS A 93 -6.22 -10.66 2.19
CA LYS A 93 -6.69 -9.33 2.63
C LYS A 93 -7.04 -9.34 4.12
N LYS A 94 -7.83 -10.30 4.56
CA LYS A 94 -8.21 -10.47 5.97
C LYS A 94 -6.99 -10.67 6.87
N TYR A 95 -6.01 -11.45 6.42
CA TYR A 95 -4.75 -11.64 7.13
C TYR A 95 -3.98 -10.32 7.30
N ILE A 96 -3.87 -9.50 6.25
CA ILE A 96 -3.22 -8.18 6.29
C ILE A 96 -3.96 -7.21 7.22
N GLU A 97 -5.29 -7.17 7.17
CA GLU A 97 -6.12 -6.37 8.07
C GLU A 97 -5.90 -6.77 9.54
N ASN A 98 -5.88 -8.08 9.83
CA ASN A 98 -5.63 -8.59 11.17
C ASN A 98 -4.22 -8.25 11.66
N TYR A 99 -3.22 -8.29 10.78
CA TYR A 99 -1.87 -7.85 11.08
C TYR A 99 -1.83 -6.37 11.48
N ALA A 100 -2.45 -5.50 10.67
CA ALA A 100 -2.52 -4.07 10.97
C ALA A 100 -3.25 -3.79 12.30
N LYS A 101 -4.34 -4.51 12.61
CA LYS A 101 -5.04 -4.40 13.91
C LYS A 101 -4.18 -4.86 15.08
N LYS A 102 -3.57 -6.05 14.97
CA LYS A 102 -2.76 -6.67 16.04
C LYS A 102 -1.63 -5.76 16.48
N PHE A 103 -0.97 -5.09 15.53
CA PHE A 103 0.17 -4.22 15.79
C PHE A 103 -0.20 -2.72 15.87
N LYS A 104 -1.50 -2.40 15.95
CA LYS A 104 -2.03 -1.02 16.07
C LYS A 104 -1.52 -0.07 14.98
N LEU A 105 -1.35 -0.58 13.76
CA LEU A 105 -0.79 0.21 12.66
C LEU A 105 -1.78 1.22 12.09
N TYR A 106 -3.09 1.01 12.29
CA TYR A 106 -4.14 1.92 11.83
C TYR A 106 -3.98 3.35 12.36
N ASP A 107 -3.44 3.51 13.58
CA ASP A 107 -3.22 4.82 14.20
C ASP A 107 -2.18 5.66 13.46
N HIS A 108 -1.43 5.02 12.56
CA HIS A 108 -0.37 5.63 11.76
C HIS A 108 -0.76 5.81 10.28
N ILE A 109 -1.97 5.41 9.89
CA ILE A 109 -2.43 5.45 8.50
C ILE A 109 -3.34 6.65 8.26
N ARG A 110 -3.01 7.42 7.22
CA ARG A 110 -3.88 8.43 6.63
C ARG A 110 -4.49 7.88 5.36
N PHE A 111 -5.72 7.42 5.48
CA PHE A 111 -6.52 6.93 4.35
C PHE A 111 -6.99 8.10 3.47
N GLN A 112 -7.45 7.77 2.26
CA GLN A 112 -7.95 8.74 1.28
C GLN A 112 -6.96 9.90 1.03
N THR A 113 -5.66 9.59 1.17
CA THR A 113 -4.57 10.54 1.07
C THR A 113 -3.59 10.03 0.03
N LYS A 114 -3.75 10.52 -1.20
CA LYS A 114 -2.86 10.16 -2.31
C LYS A 114 -1.59 10.99 -2.22
N VAL A 115 -0.42 10.36 -2.27
CA VAL A 115 0.83 11.08 -2.53
C VAL A 115 0.90 11.39 -4.01
N ASP A 116 0.98 12.68 -4.36
CA ASP A 116 1.03 13.13 -5.75
C ASP A 116 2.47 13.19 -6.27
N HIS A 117 3.36 13.86 -5.53
CA HIS A 117 4.78 13.91 -5.87
C HIS A 117 5.68 14.06 -4.65
N VAL A 118 6.91 13.56 -4.80
CA VAL A 118 7.98 13.60 -3.81
C VAL A 118 9.15 14.35 -4.42
N THR A 119 9.64 15.40 -3.76
CA THR A 119 10.74 16.22 -4.25
C THR A 119 11.84 16.38 -3.20
N PRO A 120 13.12 16.50 -3.58
CA PRO A 120 14.18 16.85 -2.64
C PRO A 120 13.90 18.20 -1.97
N ASN A 121 14.16 18.29 -0.67
CA ASN A 121 14.05 19.56 0.05
C ASN A 121 15.35 20.37 -0.10
N THR A 122 15.34 21.35 -1.00
CA THR A 122 16.51 22.09 -1.47
C THR A 122 17.19 22.98 -0.43
N GLY A 123 16.63 23.15 0.78
CA GLY A 123 17.16 24.05 1.82
C GLY A 123 17.59 23.39 3.14
N GLY A 124 17.47 22.07 3.30
CA GLY A 124 17.70 21.45 4.62
C GLY A 124 17.87 19.92 4.64
N GLY A 125 18.06 19.29 3.48
CA GLY A 125 18.07 17.83 3.38
C GLY A 125 16.67 17.22 3.55
N GLY A 126 16.57 15.92 3.27
CA GLY A 126 15.31 15.20 3.29
C GLY A 126 14.43 15.46 2.07
N TRP A 127 13.14 15.22 2.23
CA TRP A 127 12.16 15.12 1.16
C TRP A 127 10.90 15.90 1.49
N LYS A 128 10.28 16.44 0.46
CA LYS A 128 9.00 17.12 0.52
C LYS A 128 7.96 16.23 -0.16
N VAL A 129 6.90 15.91 0.56
CA VAL A 129 5.81 15.03 0.13
C VAL A 129 4.57 15.90 -0.07
N THR A 130 4.08 15.94 -1.30
CA THR A 130 2.81 16.58 -1.64
C THR A 130 1.71 15.52 -1.67
N THR A 131 0.61 15.78 -0.98
CA THR A 131 -0.52 14.86 -0.84
C THR A 131 -1.82 15.53 -1.24
N ILE A 132 -2.73 14.75 -1.78
CA ILE A 132 -4.11 15.14 -2.09
C ILE A 132 -5.03 14.34 -1.17
N GLU A 133 -5.65 15.01 -0.21
CA GLU A 133 -6.65 14.46 0.70
C GLU A 133 -8.05 14.64 0.10
N ASN A 134 -8.85 13.56 0.11
CA ASN A 134 -10.24 13.56 -0.37
C ASN A 134 -10.42 14.14 -1.80
N GLY A 135 -9.40 14.00 -2.66
CA GLY A 135 -9.44 14.44 -4.06
C GLY A 135 -9.13 15.92 -4.30
N ASP A 136 -9.36 16.79 -3.31
CA ASP A 136 -9.37 18.25 -3.54
C ASP A 136 -8.37 19.04 -2.68
N LYS A 137 -7.95 18.50 -1.52
CA LYS A 137 -7.13 19.25 -0.57
C LYS A 137 -5.66 18.89 -0.71
N GLU A 138 -4.87 19.81 -1.23
CA GLU A 138 -3.41 19.67 -1.29
C GLU A 138 -2.77 20.01 0.07
N ASN A 139 -1.94 19.11 0.58
CA ASN A 139 -1.08 19.34 1.75
C ASN A 139 0.37 18.98 1.43
N MET A 140 1.29 19.63 2.13
CA MET A 140 2.72 19.46 1.94
C MET A 140 3.42 19.28 3.28
N GLU A 141 4.21 18.20 3.39
CA GLU A 141 4.98 17.88 4.59
C GLU A 141 6.42 17.48 4.25
N THR A 142 7.34 17.66 5.20
CA THR A 142 8.75 17.30 5.05
C THR A 142 9.13 16.10 5.92
N TYR A 143 9.96 15.22 5.36
CA TYR A 143 10.42 13.97 5.99
C TYR A 143 11.91 13.76 5.75
N ASP A 144 12.60 13.14 6.71
CA ASP A 144 14.02 12.80 6.57
C ASP A 144 14.23 11.65 5.59
N SER A 145 13.26 10.73 5.51
CA SER A 145 13.32 9.57 4.63
C SER A 145 11.92 9.13 4.20
N ILE A 146 11.85 8.52 3.02
CA ILE A 146 10.61 8.00 2.45
C ILE A 146 10.82 6.54 2.11
N LEU A 147 9.86 5.70 2.48
CA LEU A 147 9.80 4.31 2.10
C LEU A 147 8.64 4.10 1.12
N THR A 148 8.96 3.60 -0.06
CA THR A 148 7.97 3.26 -1.09
C THR A 148 8.04 1.76 -1.33
N LEU A 149 6.90 1.07 -1.28
CA LEU A 149 6.86 -0.38 -1.42
C LEU A 149 5.70 -0.74 -2.34
N PHE A 150 6.04 -1.21 -3.55
CA PHE A 150 5.11 -1.74 -4.56
C PHE A 150 3.83 -0.91 -4.77
N GLN A 151 3.98 0.42 -4.87
CA GLN A 151 3.18 1.17 -5.82
C GLN A 151 4.14 1.70 -6.86
N THR A 152 3.83 1.44 -8.12
CA THR A 152 4.46 2.15 -9.21
C THR A 152 4.10 3.62 -9.02
N ILE A 153 5.03 4.41 -8.49
CA ILE A 153 5.03 5.85 -8.72
C ILE A 153 5.38 6.00 -10.20
N LEU A 154 4.41 5.68 -11.05
CA LEU A 154 4.52 6.01 -12.45
C LEU A 154 4.39 7.53 -12.50
N PRO A 155 5.23 8.24 -13.27
CA PRO A 155 4.86 9.58 -13.69
C PRO A 155 3.42 9.49 -14.18
N THR A 156 2.61 10.49 -13.84
CA THR A 156 1.14 10.61 -13.88
C THR A 156 0.40 10.17 -15.16
N ASN A 157 1.07 9.50 -16.11
CA ASN A 157 0.58 9.12 -17.42
C ASN A 157 0.75 7.65 -17.80
N THR A 158 1.06 6.74 -16.87
CA THR A 158 1.06 5.31 -17.19
C THR A 158 0.19 4.55 -16.20
N ARG A 159 -1.14 4.62 -16.39
CA ARG A 159 -2.03 3.58 -15.85
C ARG A 159 -1.68 2.25 -16.52
N ALA A 160 -1.97 1.12 -15.88
CA ALA A 160 -1.75 -0.21 -16.43
C ALA A 160 -2.52 -0.36 -17.75
N LYS A 161 -1.89 0.02 -18.86
CA LYS A 161 -2.44 -0.22 -20.20
C LYS A 161 -2.31 -1.71 -20.43
N GLU A 162 -3.46 -2.38 -20.57
CA GLU A 162 -3.49 -3.70 -21.19
C GLU A 162 -2.75 -3.62 -22.53
N SER A 163 -1.64 -4.34 -22.63
CA SER A 163 -0.92 -4.53 -23.89
C SER A 163 -1.57 -5.67 -24.66
N LEU A 164 -2.85 -5.53 -25.03
CA LEU A 164 -3.48 -6.47 -25.95
C LEU A 164 -3.20 -5.99 -27.37
N PRO A 165 -2.54 -6.80 -28.23
CA PRO A 165 -2.43 -6.47 -29.64
C PRO A 165 -3.83 -6.43 -30.23
N LYS A 166 -4.18 -5.33 -30.91
CA LYS A 166 -5.43 -5.23 -31.67
C LYS A 166 -5.42 -6.35 -32.71
N GLN A 167 -6.34 -7.30 -32.60
CA GLN A 167 -6.62 -8.22 -33.70
C GLN A 167 -7.38 -7.42 -34.76
N ASP A 168 -6.69 -7.07 -35.84
CA ASP A 168 -7.35 -6.62 -37.07
C ASP A 168 -8.14 -7.80 -37.62
N HIS A 169 -9.47 -7.71 -37.52
CA HIS A 169 -10.35 -8.58 -38.28
C HIS A 169 -10.44 -8.02 -39.70
N SER A 170 -9.76 -8.69 -40.63
CA SER A 170 -9.97 -8.57 -42.08
C SER A 170 -11.19 -9.36 -42.53
#